data_AF-A0A343JAW6-F1
#
_entry.id   AF-A0A343JAW6-F1
#
_cell.length_a   1.000
_cell.length_b   1.000
_cell.length_c   1.000
_cell.angle_alpha   90.00
_cell.angle_beta   90.00
_cell.angle_gamma   90.00
#
_symmetry.space_group_name_H-M   'P 1'
#
loop_
_entity.id
_entity.type
_entity.pdbx_description
1 polymer ?
#
loop_
_entity_poly.entity_id
_entity_poly.type
_entity_poly.pdbx_seq_one_letter_code
_entity_poly.pdbx_strand_id
1 'polypeptide(L)'
;MESIIGIIKDRYIFKGEEYSTLNLRDLLDNLNKNRKIIIFDENILIKKYKFEGKNLEKFIDDKIKDEFSNREELLFHYEYIKKENIVFLYSTKNILSKELYKNVRTLEINPIQFWIKNYLCKNYKIKDYLAILKFNNNYYLIDVAQGIVVNSFLYSHLDELKKKINEDNKNKIIVIDSLVSELKFNKDFIVGKAGEVLYEKIYKK
;
A
#
# COMPACT_ATOMS: atom_id res chain seq x y z
N MET A 1 -12.97 -19.62 -0.06
CA MET A 1 -13.38 -18.21 -0.29
C MET A 1 -12.50 -17.32 0.56
N GLU A 2 -12.02 -16.20 0.03
CA GLU A 2 -11.15 -15.26 0.75
C GLU A 2 -12.00 -14.11 1.29
N SER A 3 -11.72 -13.66 2.52
CA SER A 3 -12.31 -12.44 3.07
C SER A 3 -11.35 -11.27 2.89
N ILE A 4 -11.81 -10.21 2.22
CA ILE A 4 -11.05 -8.97 2.02
C ILE A 4 -11.56 -7.93 3.01
N ILE A 5 -10.69 -7.45 3.89
CA ILE A 5 -11.01 -6.45 4.91
C ILE A 5 -10.23 -5.17 4.61
N GLY A 6 -10.92 -4.03 4.55
CA GLY A 6 -10.30 -2.71 4.54
C GLY A 6 -10.14 -2.17 5.96
N ILE A 7 -9.02 -1.52 6.26
CA ILE A 7 -8.79 -0.93 7.59
C ILE A 7 -8.35 0.52 7.43
N ILE A 8 -9.05 1.41 8.13
CA ILE A 8 -8.75 2.85 8.17
C ILE A 8 -8.69 3.24 9.64
N LYS A 9 -7.49 3.52 10.15
CA LYS A 9 -7.27 3.78 11.58
C LYS A 9 -7.85 2.64 12.44
N ASP A 10 -8.86 2.91 13.24
CA ASP A 10 -9.55 1.99 14.15
C ASP A 10 -10.83 1.37 13.56
N ARG A 11 -11.14 1.68 12.28
CA ARG A 11 -12.32 1.17 11.58
C ARG A 11 -11.96 0.04 10.62
N TYR A 12 -12.81 -0.98 10.59
CA TYR A 12 -12.72 -2.15 9.74
C TYR A 12 -13.91 -2.19 8.78
N ILE A 13 -13.68 -2.54 7.53
CA ILE A 13 -14.70 -2.55 6.48
C ILE A 13 -14.71 -3.92 5.83
N PHE A 14 -15.88 -4.56 5.81
CA PHE A 14 -16.08 -5.86 5.17
C PHE A 14 -17.43 -5.89 4.47
N LYS A 15 -17.42 -6.12 3.15
CA LYS A 15 -18.64 -6.19 2.31
C LYS A 15 -19.57 -4.99 2.47
N GLY A 16 -18.98 -3.81 2.64
CA GLY A 16 -19.69 -2.53 2.79
C GLY A 16 -20.15 -2.21 4.22
N GLU A 17 -20.01 -3.13 5.17
CA GLU A 17 -20.33 -2.88 6.57
C GLU A 17 -19.09 -2.37 7.33
N GLU A 18 -19.30 -1.37 8.19
CA GLU A 18 -18.26 -0.80 9.06
C GLU A 18 -18.32 -1.41 10.46
N TYR A 19 -17.15 -1.78 10.97
CA TYR A 19 -16.93 -2.31 12.30
C TYR A 19 -15.83 -1.49 12.99
N SER A 20 -15.79 -1.58 14.31
CA SER A 20 -14.85 -0.95 15.21
C SER A 20 -14.28 -2.02 16.16
N THR A 21 -13.41 -1.60 17.06
CA THR A 21 -12.92 -2.48 18.13
C THR A 21 -14.04 -3.00 19.05
N LEU A 22 -15.14 -2.26 19.20
CA LEU A 22 -16.26 -2.61 20.07
C LEU A 22 -17.10 -3.78 19.54
N ASN A 23 -17.27 -3.88 18.22
CA ASN A 23 -18.05 -4.93 17.55
C ASN A 23 -17.18 -5.83 16.65
N LEU A 24 -15.89 -5.94 16.98
CA LEU A 24 -14.94 -6.75 16.21
C LEU A 24 -15.31 -8.24 16.20
N ARG A 25 -15.99 -8.75 17.23
CA ARG A 25 -16.45 -10.14 17.29
C ARG A 25 -17.44 -10.44 16.16
N ASP A 26 -18.40 -9.55 15.93
CA ASP A 26 -19.39 -9.69 14.86
C ASP A 26 -18.72 -9.76 13.49
N LEU A 27 -17.65 -8.96 13.27
CA LEU A 27 -16.82 -9.09 12.08
C LEU A 27 -16.18 -10.48 12.00
N LEU A 28 -15.49 -10.91 13.05
CA LEU A 28 -14.71 -12.16 13.08
C LEU A 28 -15.56 -13.40 12.79
N ASP A 29 -16.80 -13.43 13.27
CA ASP A 29 -17.75 -14.53 13.05
C ASP A 29 -18.13 -14.68 11.56
N ASN A 30 -18.02 -13.60 10.78
CA ASN A 30 -18.31 -13.57 9.35
C ASN A 30 -17.06 -13.75 8.46
N LEU A 31 -15.85 -13.81 9.05
CA LEU A 31 -14.60 -13.92 8.30
C LEU A 31 -14.21 -15.37 8.01
N ASN A 32 -13.81 -15.62 6.76
CA ASN A 32 -13.14 -16.86 6.38
C ASN A 32 -11.76 -16.97 7.05
N LYS A 33 -11.24 -18.21 7.12
CA LYS A 33 -9.87 -18.49 7.59
C LYS A 33 -8.79 -18.01 6.59
N ASN A 34 -9.16 -17.64 5.38
CA ASN A 34 -8.26 -17.02 4.41
C ASN A 34 -8.60 -15.53 4.35
N ARG A 35 -7.68 -14.68 4.82
CA ARG A 35 -7.92 -13.25 5.03
C ARG A 35 -6.91 -12.42 4.25
N LYS A 36 -7.40 -11.39 3.58
CA LYS A 36 -6.61 -10.33 2.95
C LYS A 36 -6.98 -9.01 3.59
N ILE A 37 -6.01 -8.34 4.17
CA ILE A 37 -6.16 -7.06 4.84
C ILE A 37 -5.53 -5.98 3.97
N ILE A 38 -6.27 -4.90 3.74
CA ILE A 38 -5.81 -3.72 3.04
C ILE A 38 -5.81 -2.55 4.02
N ILE A 39 -4.62 -2.02 4.31
CA ILE A 39 -4.42 -0.88 5.22
C ILE A 39 -4.49 0.40 4.40
N PHE A 40 -5.39 1.29 4.79
CA PHE A 40 -5.62 2.61 4.20
C PHE A 40 -5.09 3.71 5.11
N ASP A 41 -4.82 4.86 4.51
CA ASP A 41 -4.48 6.12 5.18
C ASP A 41 -3.25 6.04 6.10
N GLU A 42 -2.38 5.04 5.87
CA GLU A 42 -1.10 4.89 6.54
C GLU A 42 0.06 5.18 5.58
N ASN A 43 1.05 5.91 6.08
CA ASN A 43 2.30 6.14 5.37
C ASN A 43 3.18 4.90 5.46
N ILE A 44 3.80 4.53 4.33
CA ILE A 44 4.89 3.55 4.31
C ILE A 44 6.22 4.29 4.41
N LEU A 45 7.04 3.94 5.40
CA LEU A 45 8.43 4.34 5.42
C LEU A 45 9.22 3.43 4.49
N ILE A 46 10.04 4.01 3.63
CA ILE A 46 10.84 3.28 2.65
C ILE A 46 12.30 3.64 2.88
N LYS A 47 13.13 2.65 3.21
CA LYS A 47 14.58 2.80 3.31
C LYS A 47 15.27 1.98 2.23
N LYS A 48 16.26 2.59 1.58
CA LYS A 48 17.01 2.01 0.48
C LYS A 48 18.42 1.66 0.94
N TYR A 49 18.86 0.43 0.69
CA TYR A 49 20.19 -0.03 1.05
C TYR A 49 20.91 -0.67 -0.13
N LYS A 50 22.23 -0.50 -0.18
CA LYS A 50 23.11 -1.35 -0.98
C LYS A 50 23.32 -2.66 -0.22
N PHE A 51 23.12 -3.78 -0.89
CA PHE A 51 23.35 -5.11 -0.33
C PHE A 51 24.68 -5.67 -0.84
N GLU A 52 25.56 -6.05 0.07
CA GLU A 52 26.90 -6.57 -0.26
C GLU A 52 27.16 -7.94 0.37
N GLY A 53 26.12 -8.56 0.95
CA GLY A 53 26.21 -9.82 1.68
C GLY A 53 25.86 -11.06 0.84
N LYS A 54 26.00 -12.23 1.47
CA LYS A 54 25.53 -13.51 0.91
C LYS A 54 24.14 -13.91 1.43
N ASN A 55 23.81 -13.49 2.65
CA ASN A 55 22.54 -13.81 3.29
C ASN A 55 21.68 -12.54 3.38
N LEU A 56 20.67 -12.46 2.51
CA LEU A 56 19.77 -11.32 2.43
C LEU A 56 18.90 -11.21 3.68
N GLU A 57 18.32 -12.31 4.16
CA GLU A 57 17.43 -12.30 5.34
C GLU A 57 18.16 -11.79 6.58
N LYS A 58 19.36 -12.30 6.85
CA LYS A 58 20.18 -11.82 7.97
C LYS A 58 20.48 -10.32 7.84
N PHE A 59 20.82 -9.86 6.64
CA PHE A 59 21.06 -8.44 6.40
C PHE A 59 19.83 -7.57 6.70
N ILE A 60 18.63 -8.03 6.31
CA ILE A 60 17.39 -7.32 6.63
C ILE A 60 17.14 -7.31 8.14
N ASP A 61 17.28 -8.45 8.82
CA ASP A 61 17.07 -8.56 10.27
C ASP A 61 18.01 -7.63 11.05
N ASP A 62 19.28 -7.58 10.66
CA ASP A 62 20.28 -6.70 11.27
C ASP A 62 19.87 -5.23 11.05
N LYS A 63 19.44 -4.85 9.83
CA LYS A 63 18.93 -3.48 9.56
C LYS A 63 17.67 -3.12 10.36
N ILE A 64 16.75 -4.06 10.54
CA ILE A 64 15.56 -3.83 11.37
C ILE A 64 15.98 -3.59 12.82
N LYS A 65 16.88 -4.41 13.37
CA LYS A 65 17.33 -4.28 14.77
C LYS A 65 18.11 -2.99 15.03
N ASP A 66 18.97 -2.59 14.10
CA ASP A 66 19.84 -1.43 14.26
C ASP A 66 19.07 -0.10 14.14
N GLU A 67 18.03 -0.05 13.30
CA GLU A 67 17.40 1.21 12.92
C GLU A 67 15.97 1.41 13.45
N PHE A 68 15.35 0.39 14.05
CA PHE A 68 13.96 0.45 14.54
C PHE A 68 13.86 0.01 16.01
N SER A 69 13.68 1.00 16.91
CA SER A 69 13.51 0.76 18.34
C SER A 69 12.13 0.18 18.71
N ASN A 70 11.08 0.53 17.97
CA ASN A 70 9.69 0.12 18.21
C ASN A 70 9.20 -0.99 17.26
N ARG A 71 10.08 -1.94 16.93
CA ARG A 71 9.82 -3.02 15.96
C ARG A 71 8.53 -3.84 16.20
N GLU A 72 8.12 -4.01 17.45
CA GLU A 72 6.88 -4.75 17.80
C GLU A 72 5.60 -4.02 17.37
N GLU A 73 5.67 -2.72 17.13
CA GLU A 73 4.56 -1.87 16.70
C GLU A 73 4.52 -1.66 15.18
N LEU A 74 5.43 -2.30 14.45
CA LEU A 74 5.62 -2.10 13.01
C LEU A 74 5.43 -3.42 12.26
N LEU A 75 4.91 -3.30 11.03
CA LEU A 75 4.95 -4.36 10.04
C LEU A 75 6.09 -4.07 9.06
N PHE A 76 6.86 -5.10 8.72
CA PHE A 76 8.00 -4.97 7.81
C PHE A 76 7.80 -5.83 6.55
N HIS A 77 8.31 -5.33 5.44
CA HIS A 77 8.45 -6.07 4.19
C HIS A 77 9.71 -5.61 3.47
N TYR A 78 10.25 -6.41 2.54
CA TYR A 78 11.36 -5.96 1.71
C TYR A 78 11.24 -6.48 0.28
N GLU A 79 11.69 -5.67 -0.68
CA GLU A 79 11.86 -6.05 -2.08
C GLU A 79 13.33 -5.87 -2.50
N TYR A 80 13.86 -6.77 -3.35
CA TYR A 80 15.27 -6.80 -3.72
C TYR A 80 15.48 -6.72 -5.23
N ILE A 81 16.17 -5.68 -5.69
CA ILE A 81 16.64 -5.54 -7.08
C ILE A 81 18.01 -6.21 -7.21
N LYS A 82 18.00 -7.49 -7.57
CA LYS A 82 19.21 -8.32 -7.69
C LYS A 82 20.25 -7.76 -8.66
N LYS A 83 19.84 -7.14 -9.77
CA LYS A 83 20.78 -6.59 -10.77
C LYS A 83 21.60 -5.43 -10.22
N GLU A 84 21.02 -4.66 -9.31
CA GLU A 84 21.64 -3.47 -8.74
C GLU A 84 22.21 -3.74 -7.34
N ASN A 85 21.95 -4.91 -6.78
CA ASN A 85 22.17 -5.25 -5.38
C ASN A 85 21.55 -4.19 -4.45
N ILE A 86 20.30 -3.81 -4.70
CA ILE A 86 19.59 -2.80 -3.92
C ILE A 86 18.39 -3.42 -3.22
N VAL A 87 18.28 -3.17 -1.92
CA VAL A 87 17.15 -3.55 -1.08
C VAL A 87 16.30 -2.32 -0.78
N PHE A 88 14.98 -2.49 -0.88
CA PHE A 88 14.01 -1.58 -0.34
C PHE A 88 13.35 -2.23 0.87
N LEU A 89 13.59 -1.66 2.06
CA LEU A 89 12.95 -2.06 3.31
C LEU A 89 11.77 -1.14 3.57
N TYR A 90 10.62 -1.74 3.77
CA TYR A 90 9.36 -1.05 4.04
C TYR A 90 8.97 -1.26 5.49
N SER A 91 8.44 -0.20 6.11
CA SER A 91 7.71 -0.35 7.37
C SER A 91 6.46 0.50 7.41
N THR A 92 5.46 0.02 8.14
CA THR A 92 4.22 0.74 8.43
C THR A 92 3.79 0.44 9.85
N LYS A 93 2.98 1.31 10.46
CA LYS A 93 2.38 1.04 11.77
C LYS A 93 1.52 -0.22 11.71
N ASN A 94 1.65 -1.06 12.74
CA ASN A 94 0.77 -2.18 12.94
C ASN A 94 -0.52 -1.72 13.64
N ILE A 95 -1.49 -1.29 12.86
CA ILE A 95 -2.81 -0.84 13.38
C ILE A 95 -3.81 -2.00 13.57
N LEU A 96 -3.36 -3.24 13.38
CA LEU A 96 -4.24 -4.40 13.37
C LEU A 96 -4.52 -4.92 14.78
N SER A 97 -5.79 -5.23 15.06
CA SER A 97 -6.14 -5.99 16.26
C SER A 97 -5.55 -7.40 16.21
N LYS A 98 -4.98 -7.86 17.34
CA LYS A 98 -4.45 -9.23 17.50
C LYS A 98 -5.49 -10.32 17.21
N GLU A 99 -6.78 -10.01 17.35
CA GLU A 99 -7.86 -10.96 17.06
C GLU A 99 -7.96 -11.30 15.57
N LEU A 100 -7.54 -10.39 14.67
CA LEU A 100 -7.57 -10.63 13.23
C LEU A 100 -6.57 -11.71 12.77
N TYR A 101 -5.58 -12.03 13.60
CA TYR A 101 -4.59 -13.07 13.34
C TYR A 101 -5.06 -14.44 13.84
N LYS A 102 -6.06 -14.50 14.73
CA LYS A 102 -6.50 -15.75 15.35
C LYS A 102 -7.27 -16.62 14.35
N ASN A 103 -7.02 -17.92 14.42
CA ASN A 103 -7.70 -18.95 13.62
C ASN A 103 -7.58 -18.76 12.09
N VAL A 104 -6.53 -18.07 11.64
CA VAL A 104 -6.26 -17.80 10.23
C VAL A 104 -5.40 -18.91 9.63
N ARG A 105 -5.80 -19.41 8.46
CA ARG A 105 -5.02 -20.33 7.64
C ARG A 105 -4.04 -19.58 6.74
N THR A 106 -4.50 -18.50 6.11
CA THR A 106 -3.65 -17.63 5.27
C THR A 106 -3.98 -16.17 5.56
N LEU A 107 -2.95 -15.37 5.80
CA LEU A 107 -3.07 -13.94 6.04
C LEU A 107 -2.18 -13.17 5.06
N GLU A 108 -2.78 -12.28 4.29
CA GLU A 108 -2.06 -11.30 3.49
C GLU A 108 -2.38 -9.90 4.03
N ILE A 109 -1.36 -9.09 4.30
CA ILE A 109 -1.55 -7.71 4.77
C ILE A 109 -0.81 -6.80 3.79
N ASN A 110 -1.52 -5.87 3.17
CA ASN A 110 -0.92 -4.89 2.29
C ASN A 110 -1.41 -3.48 2.64
N PRO A 111 -0.50 -2.52 2.82
CA PRO A 111 -0.82 -1.13 2.57
C PRO A 111 -1.40 -0.95 1.16
N ILE A 112 -2.36 -0.03 1.01
CA ILE A 112 -3.03 0.26 -0.25
C ILE A 112 -2.03 0.49 -1.40
N GLN A 113 -0.88 1.09 -1.11
CA GLN A 113 0.20 1.34 -2.06
C GLN A 113 0.65 0.08 -2.80
N PHE A 114 0.82 -1.04 -2.08
CA PHE A 114 1.21 -2.32 -2.68
C PHE A 114 0.06 -2.94 -3.48
N TRP A 115 -1.18 -2.77 -3.02
CA TRP A 115 -2.34 -3.23 -3.77
C TRP A 115 -2.42 -2.53 -5.14
N ILE A 116 -2.27 -1.20 -5.15
CA ILE A 116 -2.29 -0.38 -6.36
C ILE A 116 -1.13 -0.77 -7.27
N LYS A 117 0.08 -0.89 -6.71
CA LYS A 117 1.26 -1.33 -7.45
C LYS A 117 0.98 -2.63 -8.20
N ASN A 118 0.50 -3.64 -7.47
CA ASN A 118 0.24 -4.97 -8.03
C ASN A 118 -0.86 -4.93 -9.10
N TYR A 119 -1.93 -4.17 -8.86
CA TYR A 119 -3.02 -4.00 -9.82
C TYR A 119 -2.54 -3.34 -11.12
N LEU A 120 -1.81 -2.22 -11.02
CA LEU A 120 -1.34 -1.47 -12.18
C LEU A 120 -0.27 -2.23 -12.97
N CYS A 121 0.72 -2.81 -12.29
CA CYS A 121 1.74 -3.63 -12.93
C CYS A 121 1.14 -4.81 -13.70
N LYS A 122 0.11 -5.46 -13.15
CA LYS A 122 -0.56 -6.60 -13.77
C LYS A 122 -1.41 -6.21 -14.98
N ASN A 123 -2.26 -5.18 -14.83
CA ASN A 123 -3.25 -4.84 -15.86
C ASN A 123 -2.69 -3.97 -16.99
N TYR A 124 -1.76 -3.07 -16.68
CA TYR A 124 -1.18 -2.16 -17.67
C TYR A 124 0.20 -2.62 -18.17
N LYS A 125 0.76 -3.69 -17.58
CA LYS A 125 2.09 -4.23 -17.93
C LYS A 125 3.23 -3.21 -17.87
N ILE A 126 3.08 -2.17 -17.04
CA ILE A 126 4.07 -1.11 -16.78
C ILE A 126 4.85 -1.41 -15.50
N LYS A 127 6.11 -0.96 -15.43
CA LYS A 127 6.99 -1.17 -14.27
C LYS A 127 7.60 0.12 -13.73
N ASP A 128 7.59 1.20 -14.50
CA ASP A 128 8.14 2.49 -14.13
C ASP A 128 7.06 3.56 -14.35
N TYR A 129 6.47 4.04 -13.26
CA TYR A 129 5.35 4.98 -13.33
C TYR A 129 5.16 5.74 -12.01
N LEU A 130 4.46 6.86 -12.11
CA LEU A 130 3.94 7.61 -10.98
C LEU A 130 2.42 7.42 -10.97
N ALA A 131 1.88 6.79 -9.93
CA ALA A 131 0.45 6.59 -9.77
C ALA A 131 -0.16 7.63 -8.83
N ILE A 132 -1.28 8.19 -9.24
CA ILE A 132 -2.07 9.15 -8.48
C ILE A 132 -3.48 8.61 -8.35
N LEU A 133 -3.97 8.54 -7.12
CA LEU A 133 -5.32 8.07 -6.83
C LEU A 133 -5.90 8.82 -5.64
N LYS A 134 -7.22 8.74 -5.53
CA LYS A 134 -7.98 9.25 -4.40
C LYS A 134 -8.77 8.10 -3.80
N PHE A 135 -8.66 7.94 -2.49
CA PHE A 135 -9.46 6.98 -1.74
C PHE A 135 -9.82 7.60 -0.39
N ASN A 136 -11.11 7.56 -0.03
CA ASN A 136 -11.63 8.10 1.24
C ASN A 136 -11.07 9.49 1.61
N ASN A 137 -11.15 10.42 0.65
CA ASN A 137 -10.70 11.82 0.75
C ASN A 137 -9.20 12.06 0.83
N ASN A 138 -8.37 11.02 0.85
CA ASN A 138 -6.92 11.19 0.76
C ASN A 138 -6.42 10.88 -0.64
N TYR A 139 -5.37 11.59 -1.02
CA TYR A 139 -4.65 11.39 -2.27
C TYR A 139 -3.37 10.61 -2.01
N TYR A 140 -3.13 9.61 -2.84
CA TYR A 140 -1.90 8.83 -2.79
C TYR A 140 -1.09 9.12 -4.03
N LEU A 141 0.18 9.41 -3.82
CA LEU A 141 1.19 9.53 -4.87
C LEU A 141 2.19 8.40 -4.67
N ILE A 142 2.23 7.45 -5.60
CA ILE A 142 3.05 6.25 -5.49
C ILE A 142 4.04 6.25 -6.64
N ASP A 143 5.31 6.36 -6.32
CA ASP A 143 6.38 6.24 -7.30
C ASP A 143 6.86 4.79 -7.37
N VAL A 144 6.75 4.20 -8.56
CA VAL A 144 7.16 2.84 -8.84
C VAL A 144 8.30 2.85 -9.85
N ALA A 145 9.37 2.11 -9.53
CA ALA A 145 10.48 1.88 -10.44
C ALA A 145 10.80 0.38 -10.50
N GLN A 146 10.99 -0.16 -11.70
CA GLN A 146 11.22 -1.59 -11.94
C GLN A 146 10.19 -2.52 -11.25
N GLY A 147 8.96 -2.04 -11.05
CA GLY A 147 7.87 -2.78 -10.41
C GLY A 147 7.89 -2.76 -8.87
N ILE A 148 8.72 -1.92 -8.27
CA ILE A 148 8.90 -1.77 -6.81
C ILE A 148 8.50 -0.35 -6.40
N VAL A 149 7.84 -0.19 -5.23
CA VAL A 149 7.52 1.15 -4.70
C VAL A 149 8.81 1.78 -4.17
N VAL A 150 9.25 2.88 -4.78
CA VAL A 150 10.48 3.57 -4.38
C VAL A 150 10.21 4.80 -3.52
N ASN A 151 9.06 5.45 -3.71
CA ASN A 151 8.55 6.51 -2.85
C ASN A 151 7.02 6.39 -2.75
N SER A 152 6.45 6.86 -1.65
CA SER A 152 5.01 6.99 -1.49
C SER A 152 4.70 8.19 -0.60
N PHE A 153 3.68 8.94 -0.98
CA PHE A 153 3.20 10.08 -0.22
C PHE A 153 1.67 10.01 -0.09
N LEU A 154 1.19 10.42 1.08
CA LEU A 154 -0.22 10.55 1.41
C LEU A 154 -0.52 12.02 1.68
N TYR A 155 -1.53 12.56 1.01
CA TYR A 155 -1.94 13.96 1.15
C TYR A 155 -3.43 14.05 1.44
N SER A 156 -3.83 14.89 2.40
CA SER A 156 -5.23 15.22 2.65
C SER A 156 -5.72 16.36 1.74
N HIS A 157 -4.81 17.13 1.16
CA HIS A 157 -5.11 18.32 0.35
C HIS A 157 -4.50 18.22 -1.05
N LEU A 158 -5.31 18.58 -2.05
CA LEU A 158 -4.93 18.50 -3.47
C LEU A 158 -3.73 19.39 -3.81
N ASP A 159 -3.59 20.54 -3.15
CA ASP A 159 -2.54 21.51 -3.46
C ASP A 159 -1.15 21.02 -3.04
N GLU A 160 -1.06 20.23 -1.97
CA GLU A 160 0.19 19.59 -1.54
C GLU A 160 0.65 18.56 -2.58
N LEU A 161 -0.28 17.73 -3.04
CA LEU A 161 -0.05 16.77 -4.11
C LEU A 161 0.46 17.49 -5.38
N LYS A 162 -0.21 18.56 -5.83
CA LYS A 162 0.17 19.32 -7.02
C LYS A 162 1.59 19.87 -6.96
N LYS A 163 2.02 20.38 -5.79
CA LYS A 163 3.40 20.86 -5.59
C LYS A 163 4.40 19.74 -5.82
N LYS A 164 4.19 18.59 -5.18
CA LYS A 164 5.10 17.44 -5.29
C LYS A 164 5.22 16.91 -6.71
N ILE A 165 4.10 16.81 -7.41
CA ILE A 165 4.08 16.31 -8.79
C ILE A 165 4.89 17.22 -9.73
N ASN A 166 4.80 18.54 -9.57
CA ASN A 166 5.56 19.48 -10.40
C ASN A 166 7.08 19.35 -10.22
N GLU A 167 7.55 18.88 -9.05
CA GLU A 167 8.96 18.68 -8.74
C GLU A 167 9.53 17.36 -9.35
N ASP A 168 8.76 16.27 -9.33
CA ASP A 168 9.25 14.91 -9.61
C ASP A 168 9.09 14.44 -11.09
N ASN A 169 8.50 15.26 -11.96
CA ASN A 169 7.79 14.78 -13.15
C ASN A 169 8.58 14.44 -14.43
N LYS A 170 9.92 14.48 -14.42
CA LYS A 170 10.61 14.68 -15.71
C LYS A 170 10.54 13.50 -16.69
N ASN A 171 10.46 12.22 -16.29
CA ASN A 171 10.59 11.11 -17.27
C ASN A 171 9.67 9.87 -17.08
N LYS A 172 8.74 9.85 -16.12
CA LYS A 172 7.87 8.66 -15.90
C LYS A 172 6.49 8.78 -16.56
N ILE A 173 5.88 7.63 -16.84
CA ILE A 173 4.46 7.50 -17.20
C ILE A 173 3.63 7.86 -15.98
N ILE A 174 2.61 8.70 -16.15
CA ILE A 174 1.68 9.06 -15.08
C ILE A 174 0.40 8.22 -15.25
N VAL A 175 -0.02 7.55 -14.19
CA VAL A 175 -1.31 6.85 -14.14
C VAL A 175 -2.20 7.59 -13.14
N ILE A 176 -3.34 8.11 -13.62
CA ILE A 176 -4.29 8.84 -12.79
C ILE A 176 -5.56 8.03 -12.69
N ASP A 177 -5.96 7.70 -11.46
CA ASP A 177 -7.23 7.03 -11.23
C ASP A 177 -8.42 7.91 -11.67
N SER A 178 -9.44 7.29 -12.24
CA SER A 178 -10.65 7.97 -12.71
C SER A 178 -11.31 8.85 -11.63
N LEU A 179 -11.17 8.48 -10.36
CA LEU A 179 -11.66 9.22 -9.19
C LEU A 179 -10.92 10.55 -8.92
N VAL A 180 -9.84 10.85 -9.66
CA VAL A 180 -9.05 12.09 -9.55
C VAL A 180 -9.05 12.88 -10.86
N SER A 181 -10.08 12.70 -11.70
CA SER A 181 -10.23 13.39 -13.00
C SER A 181 -10.24 14.92 -12.92
N GLU A 182 -10.44 15.49 -11.73
CA GLU A 182 -10.32 16.93 -11.45
C GLU A 182 -8.87 17.47 -11.57
N LEU A 183 -7.86 16.61 -11.55
CA LEU A 183 -6.47 16.98 -11.78
C LEU A 183 -6.22 17.23 -13.27
N LYS A 184 -6.10 18.50 -13.64
CA LYS A 184 -5.59 18.89 -14.96
C LYS A 184 -4.07 18.76 -14.99
N PHE A 185 -3.59 17.89 -15.86
CA PHE A 185 -2.16 17.70 -16.12
C PHE A 185 -1.78 18.23 -17.50
N ASN A 186 -0.66 18.94 -17.56
CA ASN A 186 -0.08 19.41 -18.83
C ASN A 186 0.74 18.32 -19.55
N LYS A 187 0.64 17.06 -19.12
CA LYS A 187 1.38 15.92 -19.64
C LYS A 187 0.41 14.77 -19.92
N ASP A 188 0.70 13.99 -20.95
CA ASP A 188 -0.07 12.77 -21.24
C ASP A 188 -0.06 11.81 -20.05
N PHE A 189 -1.22 11.23 -19.76
CA PHE A 189 -1.41 10.28 -18.66
C PHE A 189 -2.32 9.13 -19.09
N ILE A 190 -2.20 8.00 -18.40
CA ILE A 190 -3.08 6.86 -18.54
C ILE A 190 -4.17 6.96 -17.48
N VAL A 191 -5.43 6.79 -17.89
CA VAL A 191 -6.55 6.69 -16.93
C VAL A 191 -6.57 5.29 -16.31
N GLY A 192 -6.37 5.25 -15.00
CA GLY A 192 -6.46 4.10 -14.11
C GLY A 192 -7.88 3.86 -13.60
N LYS A 193 -8.18 2.62 -13.20
CA LYS A 193 -9.40 2.24 -12.45
C LYS A 193 -9.08 1.48 -11.16
N ALA A 194 -7.90 1.71 -10.60
CA ALA A 194 -7.43 0.97 -9.43
C ALA A 194 -8.31 1.26 -8.20
N GLY A 195 -8.64 2.53 -7.96
CA GLY A 195 -9.51 2.97 -6.87
C GLY A 195 -10.92 2.43 -6.99
N GLU A 196 -11.52 2.49 -8.19
CA GLU A 196 -12.84 1.92 -8.48
C GLU A 196 -12.86 0.41 -8.18
N VAL A 197 -11.92 -0.36 -8.73
CA VAL A 197 -11.86 -1.82 -8.50
C VAL A 197 -11.61 -2.17 -7.04
N LEU A 198 -10.78 -1.39 -6.35
CA LEU A 198 -10.54 -1.58 -4.92
C LEU A 198 -11.80 -1.32 -4.09
N TYR A 199 -12.52 -0.25 -4.41
CA TYR A 199 -13.79 0.08 -3.79
C TYR A 199 -14.79 -1.07 -3.96
N GLU A 200 -14.94 -1.59 -5.19
CA GLU A 200 -15.83 -2.73 -5.43
C GLU A 200 -15.44 -3.96 -4.59
N LYS A 201 -14.15 -4.26 -4.47
CA LYS A 201 -13.66 -5.41 -3.68
C LYS A 201 -13.94 -5.31 -2.18
N ILE A 202 -14.04 -4.10 -1.64
CA ILE A 202 -14.23 -3.89 -0.19
C ILE A 202 -15.70 -3.67 0.14
N TYR A 203 -16.41 -2.92 -0.70
CA TYR A 203 -17.76 -2.44 -0.40
C TYR A 203 -18.86 -3.23 -1.09
N LYS A 204 -18.59 -4.00 -2.16
CA LYS A 204 -19.60 -4.83 -2.83
C LYS A 204 -19.49 -6.30 -2.40
N LYS A 205 -20.64 -6.98 -2.31
CA LYS A 205 -20.79 -8.37 -1.86
C LYS A 205 -20.30 -9.39 -2.88
#